data_AF-A0A1H3RXD7-F1
#
_entry.id   AF-A0A1H3RXD7-F1
#
_cell.length_a   1.000
_cell.length_b   1.000
_cell.length_c   1.000
_cell.angle_alpha   90.00
_cell.angle_beta   90.00
_cell.angle_gamma   90.00
#
_symmetry.space_group_name_H-M   'P 1'
#
loop_
_entity.id
_entity.type
_entity.pdbx_description
1 polymer ?
#
loop_
_entity_poly.entity_id
_entity_poly.type
_entity_poly.pdbx_seq_one_letter_code
_entity_poly.pdbx_strand_id
1 'polypeptide(L)'
;MSELESALESLASAARACPALVTAQALAEWVGTGKEVTTRGVLKPAAAIEACDLLGIKTHSRKPRSALDISELMMVWSAASAAGFIEVSRAKVMPGPALRPWLGKANDTALAIWLDCVLRCLSLSGESAGNDVESLIALATLHERGGVVSLGDLGADLAEVIGDPDSECPCPECASQDGTAAFYVAQDLSEFGIAVVRKEIAELTPLGRWLTDFLFRISAPPADADVTVVISELTTLPSQVVMLMARPWLERRDPAAAANELLAAAEVVSGQERLTALTLARGCGKAAETAWREWAAKDGIGAYARIWLAEQDDADPADADLAWTTADTLAVVLDTFPTGLAELPALLREQLGAELDDVLAQLEDSAHPAAPRLTELLESGSGRRDRVQADYQVKVQLLGVSKPPVWRRLRLSADIRLDRLHDVVQAAMGWDDSHLHVFSDGEREYGFPDPELGHFDERNVRLSQVISDVGEHLEYTYDFGDDWEHRITLEKVLPASLSSTRAFCTGGKGACPPEDCGGDWGYARLKATLADPEAEEHADLLEWLGLTSGDEFDAGLFSAEEVNRRLG
;
A
#
# COMPACT_ATOMS: atom_id res chain seq x y z
N MET A 1 15.83 -22.40 37.58
CA MET A 1 16.98 -22.20 36.67
C MET A 1 17.05 -23.33 35.64
N SER A 2 17.19 -24.60 36.01
CA SER A 2 17.28 -25.70 35.01
C SER A 2 16.05 -25.86 34.11
N GLU A 3 14.83 -25.65 34.62
CA GLU A 3 13.60 -25.73 33.81
C GLU A 3 13.48 -24.57 32.81
N LEU A 4 13.90 -23.35 33.21
CA LEU A 4 13.89 -22.17 32.35
C LEU A 4 14.94 -22.28 31.24
N GLU A 5 16.14 -22.77 31.58
CA GLU A 5 17.21 -23.06 30.63
C GLU A 5 16.78 -24.13 29.62
N SER A 6 16.11 -25.19 30.10
CA SER A 6 15.57 -26.25 29.24
C SER A 6 14.46 -25.75 28.31
N ALA A 7 13.56 -24.87 28.78
CA ALA A 7 12.54 -24.26 27.96
C ALA A 7 13.13 -23.35 26.86
N LEU A 8 14.11 -22.52 27.23
CA LEU A 8 14.82 -21.65 26.30
C LEU A 8 15.56 -22.45 25.22
N GLU A 9 16.22 -23.55 25.61
CA GLU A 9 16.88 -24.46 24.67
C GLU A 9 15.89 -25.10 23.70
N SER A 10 14.73 -25.55 24.19
CA SER A 10 13.67 -26.12 23.36
C SER A 10 13.13 -25.11 22.34
N LEU A 11 12.86 -23.87 22.77
CA LEU A 11 12.39 -22.80 21.89
C LEU A 11 13.43 -22.45 20.83
N ALA A 12 14.70 -22.27 21.23
CA ALA A 12 15.78 -21.98 20.30
C ALA A 12 16.03 -23.14 19.31
N SER A 13 15.86 -24.39 19.76
CA SER A 13 15.92 -25.56 18.89
C SER A 13 14.78 -25.56 17.86
N ALA A 14 13.56 -25.21 18.28
CA ALA A 14 12.42 -25.09 17.38
C ALA A 14 12.62 -23.96 16.35
N ALA A 15 13.10 -22.79 16.79
CA ALA A 15 13.41 -21.66 15.92
C ALA A 15 14.46 -22.01 14.86
N ARG A 16 15.50 -22.77 15.21
CA ARG A 16 16.51 -23.26 14.25
C ARG A 16 16.00 -24.34 13.30
N ALA A 17 14.92 -25.02 13.66
CA ALA A 17 14.34 -26.10 12.87
C ALA A 17 13.16 -25.63 12.01
N CYS A 18 12.74 -24.36 12.11
CA CYS A 18 11.63 -23.88 11.29
C CYS A 18 12.01 -23.85 9.80
N PRO A 19 11.10 -24.23 8.90
CA PRO A 19 11.37 -24.29 7.45
C PRO A 19 11.98 -23.00 6.87
N ALA A 20 11.44 -21.84 7.23
CA ALA A 20 11.87 -20.55 6.71
C ALA A 20 13.35 -20.24 7.03
N LEU A 21 13.79 -20.44 8.28
CA LEU A 21 15.18 -20.15 8.66
C LEU A 21 16.15 -21.23 8.20
N VAL A 22 15.71 -22.48 8.03
CA VAL A 22 16.53 -23.55 7.45
C VAL A 22 16.88 -23.24 6.00
N THR A 23 15.89 -22.85 5.19
CA THR A 23 16.11 -22.50 3.78
C THR A 23 16.85 -21.16 3.64
N ALA A 24 16.54 -20.17 4.47
CA ALA A 24 17.26 -18.90 4.52
C ALA A 24 18.74 -19.07 4.88
N GLN A 25 19.06 -19.91 5.86
CA GLN A 25 20.45 -20.23 6.22
C GLN A 25 21.18 -20.91 5.05
N ALA A 26 20.55 -21.91 4.41
CA ALA A 26 21.15 -22.60 3.28
C ALA A 26 21.45 -21.64 2.11
N LEU A 27 20.53 -20.73 1.81
CA LEU A 27 20.74 -19.67 0.81
C LEU A 27 21.92 -18.77 1.20
N ALA A 28 21.97 -18.30 2.45
CA ALA A 28 23.03 -17.41 2.93
C ALA A 28 24.42 -18.07 2.95
N GLU A 29 24.50 -19.35 3.31
CA GLU A 29 25.75 -20.12 3.21
C GLU A 29 26.20 -20.30 1.76
N TRP A 30 25.27 -20.52 0.83
CA TRP A 30 25.57 -20.61 -0.60
C TRP A 30 26.00 -19.28 -1.23
N VAL A 31 25.48 -18.14 -0.73
CA VAL A 31 25.95 -16.81 -1.12
C VAL A 31 27.46 -16.69 -0.87
N GLY A 32 27.98 -17.29 0.21
CA GLY A 32 29.42 -17.45 0.44
C GLY A 32 30.14 -16.11 0.52
N THR A 33 31.17 -15.90 -0.33
CA THR A 33 31.90 -14.61 -0.37
C THR A 33 31.19 -13.52 -1.16
N GLY A 34 29.97 -13.79 -1.65
CA GLY A 34 29.12 -12.85 -2.36
C GLY A 34 28.70 -13.33 -3.75
N LYS A 35 27.49 -12.96 -4.14
CA LYS A 35 26.92 -13.22 -5.48
C LYS A 35 26.50 -11.91 -6.13
N GLU A 36 26.56 -11.84 -7.45
CA GLU A 36 26.10 -10.67 -8.18
C GLU A 36 24.57 -10.57 -8.18
N VAL A 37 24.06 -9.35 -8.01
CA VAL A 37 22.64 -9.04 -8.13
C VAL A 37 22.38 -8.14 -9.33
N THR A 38 21.10 -8.03 -9.71
CA THR A 38 20.59 -7.07 -10.68
C THR A 38 20.52 -5.67 -10.06
N THR A 39 20.21 -4.65 -10.88
CA THR A 39 19.94 -3.30 -10.38
C THR A 39 18.76 -3.22 -9.41
N ARG A 40 17.82 -4.17 -9.50
CA ARG A 40 16.68 -4.32 -8.58
C ARG A 40 17.01 -5.12 -7.30
N GLY A 41 18.29 -5.28 -6.97
CA GLY A 41 18.74 -5.95 -5.74
C GLY A 41 18.56 -7.47 -5.68
N VAL A 42 17.95 -8.12 -6.68
CA VAL A 42 17.75 -9.59 -6.69
C VAL A 42 18.82 -10.36 -7.46
N LEU A 43 18.95 -11.67 -7.20
CA LEU A 43 19.88 -12.54 -7.92
C LEU A 43 19.71 -12.46 -9.44
N LYS A 44 20.83 -12.48 -10.17
CA LYS A 44 20.82 -12.65 -11.63
C LYS A 44 20.19 -14.00 -12.00
N PRO A 45 19.53 -14.14 -13.16
CA PRO A 45 18.76 -15.35 -13.50
C PRO A 45 19.51 -16.68 -13.38
N ALA A 46 20.78 -16.74 -13.78
CA ALA A 46 21.59 -17.95 -13.64
C ALA A 46 21.82 -18.33 -12.16
N ALA A 47 22.14 -17.35 -11.33
CA ALA A 47 22.33 -17.54 -9.89
C ALA A 47 21.01 -17.88 -9.17
N ALA A 48 19.88 -17.33 -9.64
CA ALA A 48 18.56 -17.67 -9.13
C ALA A 48 18.19 -19.14 -9.38
N ILE A 49 18.53 -19.69 -10.57
CA ILE A 49 18.34 -21.12 -10.87
C ILE A 49 19.21 -22.00 -9.97
N GLU A 50 20.49 -21.65 -9.80
CA GLU A 50 21.39 -22.37 -8.88
C GLU A 50 20.86 -22.38 -7.44
N ALA A 51 20.32 -21.25 -6.98
CA ALA A 51 19.69 -21.15 -5.66
C ALA A 51 18.42 -22.01 -5.58
N CYS A 52 17.60 -22.05 -6.63
CA CYS A 52 16.43 -22.93 -6.66
C CYS A 52 16.81 -24.40 -6.59
N ASP A 53 17.84 -24.82 -7.34
CA ASP A 53 18.35 -26.20 -7.33
C ASP A 53 18.88 -26.61 -5.95
N LEU A 54 19.58 -25.69 -5.26
CA LEU A 54 20.03 -25.88 -3.88
C LEU A 54 18.87 -26.08 -2.91
N LEU A 55 17.83 -25.25 -3.04
CA LEU A 55 16.69 -25.20 -2.12
C LEU A 55 15.61 -26.23 -2.47
N GLY A 56 15.72 -26.93 -3.61
CA GLY A 56 14.72 -27.88 -4.09
C GLY A 56 13.45 -27.21 -4.64
N ILE A 57 13.52 -25.93 -4.98
CA ILE A 57 12.42 -25.11 -5.52
C ILE A 57 12.19 -25.48 -6.98
N LYS A 58 10.94 -25.76 -7.35
CA LYS A 58 10.60 -26.17 -8.73
C LYS A 58 10.28 -24.94 -9.56
N THR A 59 11.13 -24.62 -10.53
CA THR A 59 10.86 -23.54 -11.48
C THR A 59 9.90 -24.00 -12.58
N HIS A 60 8.78 -23.30 -12.74
CA HIS A 60 7.82 -23.56 -13.84
C HIS A 60 8.43 -23.27 -15.23
N SER A 61 9.37 -22.32 -15.30
CA SER A 61 10.16 -22.00 -16.48
C SER A 61 11.61 -22.46 -16.31
N ARG A 62 12.16 -23.13 -17.34
CA ARG A 62 13.60 -23.46 -17.39
C ARG A 62 14.51 -22.23 -17.57
N LYS A 63 13.93 -21.07 -17.89
CA LYS A 63 14.62 -19.78 -18.09
C LYS A 63 13.76 -18.64 -17.54
N PRO A 64 13.70 -18.45 -16.20
CA PRO A 64 13.08 -17.27 -15.61
C PRO A 64 13.77 -16.00 -16.12
N ARG A 65 13.02 -14.90 -16.31
CA ARG A 65 13.58 -13.62 -16.77
C ARG A 65 14.22 -12.88 -15.60
N SER A 66 13.66 -13.04 -14.41
CA SER A 66 14.14 -12.48 -13.15
C SER A 66 13.95 -13.48 -12.00
N ALA A 67 14.71 -13.33 -10.92
CA ALA A 67 14.43 -14.01 -9.65
C ALA A 67 13.05 -13.62 -9.09
N LEU A 68 12.57 -12.41 -9.39
CA LEU A 68 11.24 -11.92 -9.02
C LEU A 68 10.10 -12.78 -9.61
N ASP A 69 10.36 -13.51 -10.69
CA ASP A 69 9.37 -14.40 -11.32
C ASP A 69 9.19 -15.73 -10.55
N ILE A 70 9.95 -15.94 -9.46
CA ILE A 70 10.00 -17.19 -8.69
C ILE A 70 9.56 -16.89 -7.26
N SER A 71 8.24 -16.90 -7.01
CA SER A 71 7.66 -16.53 -5.71
C SER A 71 8.26 -17.32 -4.54
N GLU A 72 8.41 -18.64 -4.67
CA GLU A 72 9.01 -19.50 -3.63
C GLU A 72 10.45 -19.07 -3.27
N LEU A 73 11.26 -18.67 -4.27
CA LEU A 73 12.62 -18.17 -4.02
C LEU A 73 12.59 -16.81 -3.33
N MET A 74 11.66 -15.94 -3.71
CA MET A 74 11.52 -14.63 -3.11
C MET A 74 11.04 -14.70 -1.65
N MET A 75 10.23 -15.70 -1.28
CA MET A 75 9.90 -15.96 0.13
C MET A 75 11.16 -16.29 0.95
N VAL A 76 12.02 -17.18 0.45
CA VAL A 76 13.29 -17.52 1.11
C VAL A 76 14.23 -16.31 1.17
N TRP A 77 14.28 -15.51 0.10
CA TRP A 77 15.06 -14.28 0.03
C TRP A 77 14.62 -13.24 1.06
N SER A 78 13.31 -13.04 1.21
CA SER A 78 12.72 -12.14 2.20
C SER A 78 13.00 -12.63 3.62
N ALA A 79 12.85 -13.93 3.90
CA ALA A 79 13.20 -14.51 5.20
C ALA A 79 14.69 -14.35 5.52
N ALA A 80 15.59 -14.59 4.55
CA ALA A 80 17.03 -14.40 4.74
C ALA A 80 17.42 -12.95 4.99
N SER A 81 16.76 -12.00 4.31
CA SER A 81 16.98 -10.57 4.53
C SER A 81 16.43 -10.13 5.90
N ALA A 82 15.22 -10.54 6.24
CA ALA A 82 14.57 -10.23 7.52
C ALA A 82 15.33 -10.81 8.72
N ALA A 83 15.88 -12.01 8.59
CA ALA A 83 16.75 -12.62 9.61
C ALA A 83 18.15 -12.00 9.69
N GLY A 84 18.51 -11.08 8.78
CA GLY A 84 19.85 -10.51 8.66
C GLY A 84 20.93 -11.51 8.25
N PHE A 85 20.53 -12.61 7.59
CA PHE A 85 21.46 -13.62 7.09
C PHE A 85 22.12 -13.20 5.78
N ILE A 86 21.48 -12.32 5.02
CA ILE A 86 22.04 -11.70 3.83
C ILE A 86 21.93 -10.18 3.92
N GLU A 87 22.84 -9.49 3.24
CA GLU A 87 22.81 -8.05 3.04
C GLU A 87 23.01 -7.76 1.55
N VAL A 88 22.09 -6.96 0.99
CA VAL A 88 22.06 -6.65 -0.43
C VAL A 88 22.62 -5.25 -0.64
N SER A 89 23.66 -5.15 -1.46
CA SER A 89 24.17 -3.90 -2.00
C SER A 89 23.74 -3.73 -3.45
N ARG A 90 23.98 -2.53 -4.02
CA ARG A 90 23.66 -2.23 -5.44
C ARG A 90 24.22 -3.20 -6.48
N ALA A 91 25.27 -3.97 -6.15
CA ALA A 91 25.94 -4.86 -7.09
C ALA A 91 26.08 -6.31 -6.61
N LYS A 92 26.03 -6.55 -5.29
CA LYS A 92 26.22 -7.88 -4.72
C LYS A 92 25.35 -8.13 -3.50
N VAL A 93 24.96 -9.39 -3.31
CA VAL A 93 24.48 -9.91 -2.03
C VAL A 93 25.64 -10.58 -1.29
N MET A 94 25.73 -10.33 0.01
CA MET A 94 26.77 -10.82 0.91
C MET A 94 26.15 -11.47 2.15
N PRO A 95 26.90 -12.28 2.92
CA PRO A 95 26.45 -12.71 4.23
C PRO A 95 26.19 -11.52 5.15
N GLY A 96 25.00 -11.49 5.73
CA GLY A 96 24.59 -10.45 6.66
C GLY A 96 25.18 -10.65 8.06
N PRO A 97 25.10 -9.61 8.91
CA PRO A 97 25.75 -9.59 10.23
C PRO A 97 25.19 -10.64 11.20
N ALA A 98 23.96 -11.11 11.01
CA ALA A 98 23.31 -12.07 11.90
C ALA A 98 23.69 -13.53 11.60
N LEU A 99 24.22 -13.84 10.40
CA LEU A 99 24.54 -15.22 10.00
C LEU A 99 25.60 -15.86 10.92
N ARG A 100 26.68 -15.14 11.22
CA ARG A 100 27.76 -15.69 12.06
C ARG A 100 27.32 -15.91 13.52
N PRO A 101 26.64 -14.95 14.18
CA PRO A 101 26.01 -15.18 15.48
C PRO A 101 25.05 -16.38 15.48
N TRP A 102 24.21 -16.52 14.44
CA TRP A 102 23.28 -17.64 14.28
C TRP A 102 24.00 -19.01 14.26
N LEU A 103 25.06 -19.13 13.46
CA LEU A 103 25.90 -20.33 13.39
C LEU A 103 26.64 -20.64 14.70
N GLY A 104 26.80 -19.65 15.59
CA GLY A 104 27.33 -19.80 16.94
C GLY A 104 26.41 -20.59 17.88
N LYS A 105 25.15 -20.83 17.50
CA LYS A 105 24.15 -21.65 18.21
C LYS A 105 23.82 -21.20 19.65
N ALA A 106 24.10 -19.95 20.00
CA ALA A 106 23.60 -19.37 21.25
C ALA A 106 22.06 -19.30 21.22
N ASN A 107 21.40 -19.68 22.32
CA ASN A 107 19.95 -19.85 22.35
C ASN A 107 19.19 -18.52 22.33
N ASP A 108 19.67 -17.54 23.09
CA ASP A 108 19.18 -16.16 23.11
C ASP A 108 19.30 -15.49 21.73
N THR A 109 20.46 -15.61 21.10
CA THR A 109 20.70 -15.09 19.74
C THR A 109 19.76 -15.72 18.73
N ALA A 110 19.56 -17.04 18.78
CA ALA A 110 18.67 -17.72 17.84
C ALA A 110 17.21 -17.25 17.98
N LEU A 111 16.72 -17.07 19.20
CA LEU A 111 15.36 -16.58 19.43
C LEU A 111 15.19 -15.11 19.04
N ALA A 112 16.20 -14.27 19.31
CA ALA A 112 16.16 -12.87 18.91
C ALA A 112 16.10 -12.72 17.38
N ILE A 113 16.93 -13.48 16.65
CA ILE A 113 16.93 -13.49 15.18
C ILE A 113 15.61 -14.03 14.62
N TRP A 114 15.09 -15.13 15.20
CA TRP A 114 13.81 -15.69 14.78
C TRP A 114 12.67 -14.70 15.01
N LEU A 115 12.63 -14.04 16.16
CA LEU A 115 11.60 -13.05 16.48
C LEU A 115 11.66 -11.86 15.50
N ASP A 116 12.83 -11.27 15.27
CA ASP A 116 12.98 -10.15 14.31
C ASP A 116 12.58 -10.57 12.88
N CYS A 117 12.94 -11.79 12.47
CA CYS A 117 12.54 -12.35 11.18
C CYS A 117 11.01 -12.46 11.07
N VAL A 118 10.35 -13.07 12.05
CA VAL A 118 8.88 -13.23 12.08
C VAL A 118 8.17 -11.89 12.07
N LEU A 119 8.59 -10.96 12.93
CA LEU A 119 7.95 -9.66 13.04
C LEU A 119 8.02 -8.84 11.75
N ARG A 120 9.11 -8.98 10.98
CA ARG A 120 9.26 -8.31 9.68
C ARG A 120 8.52 -9.04 8.56
N CYS A 121 8.62 -10.37 8.50
CA CYS A 121 8.02 -11.16 7.43
C CYS A 121 6.48 -11.17 7.49
N LEU A 122 5.92 -11.17 8.70
CA LEU A 122 4.46 -11.13 8.91
C LEU A 122 3.95 -9.71 9.19
N SER A 123 4.77 -8.69 8.97
CA SER A 123 4.43 -7.27 9.18
C SER A 123 3.78 -6.98 10.55
N LEU A 124 4.29 -7.60 11.61
CA LEU A 124 3.78 -7.45 12.98
C LEU A 124 4.47 -6.31 13.76
N SER A 125 5.49 -5.66 13.17
CA SER A 125 6.19 -4.51 13.78
C SER A 125 6.72 -3.53 12.73
N GLY A 126 6.75 -2.22 13.04
CA GLY A 126 7.30 -1.16 12.18
C GLY A 126 6.24 -0.24 11.54
N GLU A 127 6.66 0.68 10.67
CA GLU A 127 5.75 1.58 9.92
C GLU A 127 4.85 0.83 8.93
N SER A 128 5.18 -0.42 8.62
CA SER A 128 4.36 -1.36 7.84
C SER A 128 3.51 -2.30 8.72
N ALA A 129 3.52 -2.13 10.05
CA ALA A 129 2.68 -2.90 10.95
C ALA A 129 1.21 -2.56 10.68
N GLY A 130 0.48 -3.54 10.15
CA GLY A 130 -0.89 -3.34 9.65
C GLY A 130 -1.09 -3.65 8.15
N ASN A 131 -0.04 -4.06 7.42
CA ASN A 131 -0.18 -4.49 6.02
C ASN A 131 -0.54 -5.98 5.84
N ASP A 132 -0.33 -6.82 6.87
CA ASP A 132 -0.77 -8.22 6.94
C ASP A 132 -1.62 -8.39 8.20
N VAL A 133 -2.84 -7.90 8.12
CA VAL A 133 -3.81 -7.89 9.23
C VAL A 133 -4.28 -9.32 9.51
N GLU A 134 -4.25 -10.18 8.50
CA GLU A 134 -4.66 -11.57 8.53
C GLU A 134 -3.80 -12.40 9.48
N SER A 135 -2.48 -12.30 9.38
CA SER A 135 -1.55 -12.98 10.29
C SER A 135 -1.77 -12.55 11.76
N LEU A 136 -1.97 -11.26 12.00
CA LEU A 136 -2.17 -10.74 13.36
C LEU A 136 -3.50 -11.23 13.97
N ILE A 137 -4.59 -11.20 13.20
CA ILE A 137 -5.89 -11.73 13.63
C ILE A 137 -5.79 -13.24 13.89
N ALA A 138 -5.16 -13.99 12.98
CA ALA A 138 -5.01 -15.43 13.15
C ALA A 138 -4.25 -15.79 14.42
N LEU A 139 -3.18 -15.07 14.73
CA LEU A 139 -2.43 -15.20 15.98
C LEU A 139 -3.30 -14.87 17.20
N ALA A 140 -4.10 -13.80 17.15
CA ALA A 140 -5.00 -13.39 18.23
C ALA A 140 -6.11 -14.42 18.47
N THR A 141 -6.76 -14.92 17.42
CA THR A 141 -7.77 -15.97 17.46
C THR A 141 -7.19 -17.27 18.04
N LEU A 142 -6.01 -17.70 17.55
CA LEU A 142 -5.32 -18.86 18.09
C LEU A 142 -5.00 -18.68 19.58
N HIS A 143 -4.51 -17.50 19.97
CA HIS A 143 -4.19 -17.20 21.37
C HIS A 143 -5.43 -17.30 22.27
N GLU A 144 -6.52 -16.64 21.89
CA GLU A 144 -7.77 -16.61 22.65
C GLU A 144 -8.45 -17.98 22.76
N ARG A 145 -8.35 -18.80 21.71
CA ARG A 145 -8.93 -20.16 21.69
C ARG A 145 -7.99 -21.23 22.27
N GLY A 146 -7.01 -20.85 23.08
CA GLY A 146 -6.11 -21.79 23.77
C GLY A 146 -5.10 -22.49 22.85
N GLY A 147 -4.87 -21.94 21.66
CA GLY A 147 -3.89 -22.37 20.68
C GLY A 147 -4.35 -23.48 19.74
N VAL A 148 -5.65 -23.77 19.63
CA VAL A 148 -6.20 -24.73 18.68
C VAL A 148 -7.49 -24.17 18.09
N VAL A 149 -7.57 -24.06 16.76
CA VAL A 149 -8.75 -23.54 16.05
C VAL A 149 -9.01 -24.34 14.78
N SER A 150 -10.27 -24.49 14.38
CA SER A 150 -10.61 -25.05 13.07
C SER A 150 -10.35 -24.01 11.96
N LEU A 151 -10.00 -24.43 10.74
CA LEU A 151 -9.79 -23.50 9.63
C LEU A 151 -11.07 -22.75 9.26
N GLY A 152 -12.25 -23.37 9.44
CA GLY A 152 -13.54 -22.72 9.24
C GLY A 152 -13.81 -21.61 10.28
N ASP A 153 -13.55 -21.87 11.56
CA ASP A 153 -13.66 -20.85 12.61
C ASP A 153 -12.65 -19.71 12.41
N LEU A 154 -11.43 -20.05 12.00
CA LEU A 154 -10.40 -19.07 11.69
C LEU A 154 -10.79 -18.19 10.49
N GLY A 155 -11.38 -18.80 9.45
CA GLY A 155 -11.90 -18.08 8.29
C GLY A 155 -13.06 -17.14 8.65
N ALA A 156 -13.94 -17.57 9.56
CA ALA A 156 -15.03 -16.71 10.05
C ALA A 156 -14.50 -15.49 10.81
N ASP A 157 -13.53 -15.69 11.72
CA ASP A 157 -12.92 -14.59 12.47
C ASP A 157 -12.14 -13.63 11.53
N LEU A 158 -11.46 -14.14 10.50
CA LEU A 158 -10.81 -13.33 9.48
C LEU A 158 -11.83 -12.49 8.70
N ALA A 159 -12.89 -13.11 8.20
CA ALA A 159 -13.91 -12.46 7.38
C ALA A 159 -14.67 -11.34 8.12
N GLU A 160 -14.80 -11.43 9.45
CA GLU A 160 -15.41 -10.38 10.26
C GLU A 160 -14.60 -9.07 10.21
N VAL A 161 -13.27 -9.16 10.06
CA VAL A 161 -12.38 -7.99 10.13
C VAL A 161 -11.97 -7.47 8.76
N ILE A 162 -11.68 -8.35 7.81
CA ILE A 162 -11.16 -7.96 6.48
C ILE A 162 -12.25 -7.97 5.38
N GLY A 163 -13.49 -8.33 5.72
CA GLY A 163 -14.53 -8.65 4.73
C GLY A 163 -14.35 -10.05 4.16
N ASP A 164 -15.23 -10.50 3.25
CA ASP A 164 -15.10 -11.84 2.63
C ASP A 164 -13.82 -11.89 1.77
N PRO A 165 -12.75 -12.56 2.25
CA PRO A 165 -11.46 -12.55 1.54
C PRO A 165 -11.52 -13.38 0.25
N ASP A 166 -12.55 -14.21 0.10
CA ASP A 166 -12.75 -15.08 -1.07
C ASP A 166 -13.69 -14.41 -2.12
N SER A 167 -14.25 -13.24 -1.82
CA SER A 167 -15.20 -12.51 -2.69
C SER A 167 -14.58 -11.84 -3.92
N GLU A 168 -13.28 -11.55 -3.89
CA GLU A 168 -12.56 -10.90 -5.01
C GLU A 168 -12.11 -11.89 -6.09
N CYS A 169 -12.33 -13.20 -5.90
CA CYS A 169 -11.88 -14.21 -6.86
C CYS A 169 -12.90 -14.43 -7.99
N PRO A 170 -12.60 -14.07 -9.26
CA PRO A 170 -13.56 -14.19 -10.36
C PRO A 170 -13.82 -15.66 -10.81
N CYS A 171 -13.20 -16.67 -10.19
CA CYS A 171 -13.43 -18.08 -10.50
C CYS A 171 -14.48 -18.75 -9.58
N PRO A 172 -15.54 -19.35 -10.15
CA PRO A 172 -16.58 -20.08 -9.38
C PRO A 172 -16.07 -21.26 -8.55
N GLU A 173 -14.92 -21.85 -8.90
CA GLU A 173 -14.30 -22.96 -8.16
C GLU A 173 -13.61 -22.49 -6.87
N CYS A 174 -13.12 -21.25 -6.86
CA CYS A 174 -12.35 -20.63 -5.79
C CYS A 174 -13.27 -20.02 -4.73
N ALA A 175 -14.34 -19.34 -5.18
CA ALA A 175 -15.42 -18.81 -4.34
C ALA A 175 -16.29 -19.88 -3.62
N SER A 176 -15.93 -21.17 -3.74
CA SER A 176 -16.68 -22.30 -3.18
C SER A 176 -15.94 -23.07 -2.09
N GLN A 177 -14.72 -22.65 -1.74
CA GLN A 177 -13.91 -23.27 -0.69
C GLN A 177 -13.85 -22.36 0.54
N ASP A 178 -14.79 -22.54 1.47
CA ASP A 178 -14.76 -21.90 2.79
C ASP A 178 -13.39 -22.11 3.44
N GLY A 179 -12.71 -21.02 3.83
CA GLY A 179 -11.47 -21.07 4.61
C GLY A 179 -10.17 -21.14 3.79
N THR A 180 -10.20 -20.75 2.51
CA THR A 180 -9.00 -20.69 1.66
C THR A 180 -7.96 -19.71 2.23
N ALA A 181 -8.38 -18.48 2.57
CA ALA A 181 -7.51 -17.50 3.24
C ALA A 181 -6.96 -18.02 4.57
N ALA A 182 -7.82 -18.63 5.41
CA ALA A 182 -7.42 -19.21 6.69
C ALA A 182 -6.37 -20.33 6.53
N PHE A 183 -6.49 -21.15 5.47
CA PHE A 183 -5.51 -22.16 5.16
C PHE A 183 -4.15 -21.54 4.80
N TYR A 184 -4.11 -20.53 3.93
CA TYR A 184 -2.86 -19.87 3.54
C TYR A 184 -2.16 -19.20 4.72
N VAL A 185 -2.90 -18.42 5.52
CA VAL A 185 -2.35 -17.79 6.74
C VAL A 185 -1.80 -18.86 7.70
N ALA A 186 -2.52 -19.96 7.89
CA ALA A 186 -2.04 -21.04 8.76
C ALA A 186 -0.81 -21.78 8.19
N GLN A 187 -0.67 -21.85 6.86
CA GLN A 187 0.56 -22.34 6.21
C GLN A 187 1.72 -21.38 6.44
N ASP A 188 1.53 -20.08 6.28
CA ASP A 188 2.58 -19.08 6.52
C ASP A 188 3.06 -19.11 7.98
N LEU A 189 2.15 -19.22 8.94
CA LEU A 189 2.49 -19.44 10.35
C LEU A 189 3.28 -20.75 10.54
N SER A 190 2.98 -21.80 9.76
CA SER A 190 3.68 -23.08 9.83
C SER A 190 5.12 -22.99 9.28
N GLU A 191 5.36 -22.18 8.25
CA GLU A 191 6.70 -21.95 7.68
C GLU A 191 7.68 -21.33 8.70
N PHE A 192 7.16 -20.49 9.61
CA PHE A 192 7.94 -19.93 10.71
C PHE A 192 7.96 -20.82 11.97
N GLY A 193 7.31 -21.98 11.94
CA GLY A 193 7.21 -22.91 13.07
C GLY A 193 6.29 -22.43 14.18
N ILE A 194 5.42 -21.46 13.90
CA ILE A 194 4.46 -20.89 14.86
C ILE A 194 3.29 -21.83 15.05
N ALA A 195 2.75 -22.37 13.97
CA ALA A 195 1.61 -23.29 13.98
C ALA A 195 1.94 -24.63 13.30
N VAL A 196 1.06 -25.61 13.48
CA VAL A 196 1.01 -26.82 12.68
C VAL A 196 -0.42 -26.99 12.19
N VAL A 197 -0.57 -27.16 10.87
CA VAL A 197 -1.86 -27.48 10.25
C VAL A 197 -2.01 -28.99 10.14
N ARG A 198 -3.10 -29.53 10.71
CA ARG A 198 -3.45 -30.95 10.63
C ARG A 198 -4.90 -31.10 10.19
N LYS A 199 -5.11 -31.53 8.94
CA LYS A 199 -6.45 -31.54 8.33
C LYS A 199 -7.02 -30.11 8.36
N GLU A 200 -8.20 -29.93 8.94
CA GLU A 200 -8.92 -28.66 9.09
C GLU A 200 -8.65 -27.96 10.43
N ILE A 201 -7.50 -28.20 11.08
CA ILE A 201 -7.16 -27.62 12.39
C ILE A 201 -5.78 -26.98 12.32
N ALA A 202 -5.68 -25.74 12.81
CA ALA A 202 -4.43 -25.06 13.10
C ALA A 202 -4.16 -25.11 14.62
N GLU A 203 -2.95 -25.51 15.00
CA GLU A 203 -2.52 -25.60 16.40
C GLU A 203 -1.19 -24.86 16.63
N LEU A 204 -1.12 -24.00 17.64
CA LEU A 204 0.11 -23.32 18.04
C LEU A 204 1.13 -24.32 18.59
N THR A 205 2.35 -24.25 18.07
CA THR A 205 3.51 -24.92 18.65
C THR A 205 3.91 -24.25 19.97
N PRO A 206 4.81 -24.85 20.78
CA PRO A 206 5.38 -24.16 21.92
C PRO A 206 6.06 -22.83 21.56
N LEU A 207 6.67 -22.75 20.38
CA LEU A 207 7.30 -21.52 19.86
C LEU A 207 6.25 -20.48 19.48
N GLY A 208 5.16 -20.89 18.82
CA GLY A 208 4.04 -20.00 18.52
C GLY A 208 3.31 -19.51 19.78
N ARG A 209 3.15 -20.35 20.80
CA ARG A 209 2.59 -19.93 22.09
C ARG A 209 3.47 -18.87 22.74
N TRP A 210 4.79 -19.07 22.75
CA TRP A 210 5.74 -18.07 23.24
C TRP A 210 5.62 -16.75 22.49
N LEU A 211 5.52 -16.77 21.15
CA LEU A 211 5.30 -15.58 20.34
C LEU A 211 3.98 -14.88 20.69
N THR A 212 2.87 -15.59 20.73
CA THR A 212 1.57 -14.97 21.04
C THR A 212 1.52 -14.41 22.46
N ASP A 213 2.15 -15.07 23.45
CA ASP A 213 2.31 -14.49 24.79
C ASP A 213 3.20 -13.23 24.76
N PHE A 214 4.26 -13.23 23.97
CA PHE A 214 5.10 -12.04 23.79
C PHE A 214 4.29 -10.88 23.20
N LEU A 215 3.56 -11.12 22.11
CA LEU A 215 2.77 -10.12 21.40
C LEU A 215 1.61 -9.58 22.25
N PHE A 216 0.79 -10.46 22.82
CA PHE A 216 -0.49 -10.05 23.38
C PHE A 216 -0.51 -9.92 24.90
N ARG A 217 0.47 -10.50 25.61
CA ARG A 217 0.54 -10.43 27.08
C ARG A 217 1.71 -9.59 27.56
N ILE A 218 2.91 -9.82 27.03
CA ILE A 218 4.11 -9.10 27.47
C ILE A 218 4.14 -7.68 26.91
N SER A 219 3.68 -7.50 25.67
CA SER A 219 3.65 -6.19 25.00
C SER A 219 2.35 -5.43 25.23
N ALA A 220 1.43 -5.99 26.05
CA ALA A 220 0.20 -5.30 26.43
C ALA A 220 0.49 -4.08 27.31
N PRO A 221 -0.32 -3.02 27.21
CA PRO A 221 -0.20 -1.86 28.09
C PRO A 221 -0.24 -2.28 29.57
N PRO A 222 0.58 -1.67 30.45
CA PRO A 222 0.57 -1.98 31.87
C PRO A 222 -0.82 -1.82 32.49
N ALA A 223 -1.18 -2.72 33.41
CA ALA A 223 -2.50 -2.71 34.05
C ALA A 223 -2.83 -1.41 34.81
N ASP A 224 -1.81 -0.70 35.28
CA ASP A 224 -1.89 0.59 35.98
C ASP A 224 -1.53 1.80 35.09
N ALA A 225 -1.42 1.60 33.78
CA ALA A 225 -1.19 2.69 32.84
C ALA A 225 -2.36 3.70 32.85
N ASP A 226 -2.02 4.95 32.51
CA ASP A 226 -3.00 5.99 32.24
C ASP A 226 -3.82 5.62 30.99
N VAL A 227 -5.12 5.92 31.01
CA VAL A 227 -6.04 5.56 29.91
C VAL A 227 -5.60 6.15 28.56
N THR A 228 -4.99 7.33 28.56
CA THR A 228 -4.48 7.96 27.32
C THR A 228 -3.32 7.18 26.71
N VAL A 229 -2.45 6.61 27.55
CA VAL A 229 -1.35 5.74 27.10
C VAL A 229 -1.93 4.47 26.49
N VAL A 230 -2.88 3.82 27.18
CA VAL A 230 -3.54 2.61 26.66
C VAL A 230 -4.20 2.85 25.31
N ILE A 231 -4.92 3.96 25.15
CA ILE A 231 -5.54 4.32 23.88
C ILE A 231 -4.47 4.50 22.80
N SER A 232 -3.46 5.34 23.06
CA SER A 232 -2.43 5.65 22.06
C SER A 232 -1.65 4.42 21.58
N GLU A 233 -1.33 3.47 22.48
CA GLU A 233 -0.58 2.26 22.16
C GLU A 233 -1.39 1.26 21.33
N LEU A 234 -2.72 1.28 21.46
CA LEU A 234 -3.61 0.32 20.80
C LEU A 234 -4.28 0.86 19.54
N THR A 235 -4.17 2.16 19.27
CA THR A 235 -4.98 2.85 18.25
C THR A 235 -4.80 2.33 16.82
N THR A 236 -3.64 1.74 16.50
CA THR A 236 -3.35 1.21 15.15
C THR A 236 -3.72 -0.26 14.98
N LEU A 237 -4.25 -0.90 16.02
CA LEU A 237 -4.52 -2.34 16.01
C LEU A 237 -5.97 -2.64 15.62
N PRO A 238 -6.24 -3.81 15.01
CA PRO A 238 -7.61 -4.27 14.78
C PRO A 238 -8.40 -4.40 16.08
N SER A 239 -9.71 -4.12 16.06
CA SER A 239 -10.55 -4.05 17.27
C SER A 239 -10.50 -5.31 18.15
N GLN A 240 -10.41 -6.50 17.56
CA GLN A 240 -10.27 -7.76 18.29
C GLN A 240 -8.95 -7.81 19.09
N VAL A 241 -7.86 -7.31 18.49
CA VAL A 241 -6.53 -7.26 19.11
C VAL A 241 -6.48 -6.17 20.19
N VAL A 242 -7.12 -5.03 19.95
CA VAL A 242 -7.29 -3.95 20.95
C VAL A 242 -7.92 -4.51 22.23
N MET A 243 -9.03 -5.24 22.12
CA MET A 243 -9.72 -5.84 23.27
C MET A 243 -8.86 -6.86 24.01
N LEU A 244 -8.13 -7.69 23.26
CA LEU A 244 -7.20 -8.67 23.84
C LEU A 244 -6.09 -7.98 24.64
N MET A 245 -5.43 -6.98 24.05
CA MET A 245 -4.29 -6.30 24.66
C MET A 245 -4.69 -5.35 25.80
N ALA A 246 -5.91 -4.80 25.80
CA ALA A 246 -6.40 -3.96 26.90
C ALA A 246 -6.85 -4.74 28.14
N ARG A 247 -6.96 -6.07 28.06
CA ARG A 247 -7.49 -6.91 29.15
C ARG A 247 -6.80 -6.69 30.51
N PRO A 248 -5.45 -6.62 30.61
CA PRO A 248 -4.79 -6.37 31.89
C PRO A 248 -5.23 -5.06 32.56
N TRP A 249 -5.51 -4.03 31.76
CA TRP A 249 -5.98 -2.73 32.24
C TRP A 249 -7.47 -2.76 32.64
N LEU A 250 -8.30 -3.44 31.85
CA LEU A 250 -9.74 -3.59 32.08
C LEU A 250 -10.03 -4.41 33.34
N GLU A 251 -9.37 -5.57 33.51
CA GLU A 251 -9.60 -6.49 34.64
C GLU A 251 -9.20 -5.88 36.01
N ARG A 252 -8.39 -4.82 36.01
CA ARG A 252 -7.96 -4.14 37.23
C ARG A 252 -8.96 -3.09 37.73
N ARG A 253 -10.01 -2.81 36.96
CA ARG A 253 -11.00 -1.77 37.25
C ARG A 253 -12.39 -2.37 37.41
N ASP A 254 -13.25 -1.65 38.13
CA ASP A 254 -14.69 -1.90 38.03
C ASP A 254 -15.16 -1.53 36.61
N PRO A 255 -16.02 -2.33 35.95
CA PRO A 255 -16.44 -2.06 34.58
C PRO A 255 -17.06 -0.67 34.35
N ALA A 256 -17.83 -0.15 35.32
CA ALA A 256 -18.39 1.19 35.19
C ALA A 256 -17.32 2.28 35.36
N ALA A 257 -16.35 2.07 36.26
CA ALA A 257 -15.22 2.98 36.40
C ALA A 257 -14.33 3.00 35.13
N ALA A 258 -14.05 1.83 34.56
CA ALA A 258 -13.30 1.70 33.31
C ALA A 258 -14.00 2.41 32.14
N ALA A 259 -15.30 2.15 31.96
CA ALA A 259 -16.09 2.83 30.92
C ALA A 259 -16.12 4.35 31.13
N ASN A 260 -16.22 4.83 32.37
CA ASN A 260 -16.16 6.27 32.66
C ASN A 260 -14.80 6.89 32.30
N GLU A 261 -13.68 6.23 32.61
CA GLU A 261 -12.34 6.68 32.20
C GLU A 261 -12.19 6.73 30.67
N LEU A 262 -12.67 5.69 29.97
CA LEU A 262 -12.60 5.59 28.51
C LEU A 262 -13.49 6.61 27.79
N LEU A 263 -14.72 6.81 28.26
CA LEU A 263 -15.62 7.82 27.71
C LEU A 263 -15.11 9.25 27.97
N ALA A 264 -14.50 9.48 29.14
CA ALA A 264 -13.82 10.74 29.45
C ALA A 264 -12.65 11.01 28.51
N ALA A 265 -11.84 9.99 28.23
CA ALA A 265 -10.77 10.09 27.25
C ALA A 265 -11.32 10.35 25.84
N ALA A 266 -12.34 9.59 25.42
CA ALA A 266 -13.00 9.72 24.14
C ALA A 266 -13.60 11.11 23.91
N GLU A 267 -14.07 11.81 24.96
CA GLU A 267 -14.57 13.18 24.85
C GLU A 267 -13.47 14.17 24.41
N VAL A 268 -12.23 13.93 24.85
CA VAL A 268 -11.07 14.82 24.66
C VAL A 268 -10.25 14.49 23.41
N VAL A 269 -10.02 13.19 23.12
CA VAL A 269 -9.22 12.75 21.97
C VAL A 269 -10.04 12.75 20.68
N SER A 270 -9.41 12.70 19.51
CA SER A 270 -10.09 12.69 18.21
C SER A 270 -9.53 11.58 17.31
N GLY A 271 -10.11 11.39 16.11
CA GLY A 271 -9.58 10.43 15.16
C GLY A 271 -9.68 8.98 15.64
N GLN A 272 -8.69 8.16 15.27
CA GLN A 272 -8.64 6.74 15.62
C GLN A 272 -8.54 6.48 17.13
N GLU A 273 -7.95 7.40 17.90
CA GLU A 273 -7.86 7.30 19.36
C GLU A 273 -9.26 7.33 20.00
N ARG A 274 -10.18 8.15 19.46
CA ARG A 274 -11.58 8.23 19.92
C ARG A 274 -12.30 6.92 19.66
N LEU A 275 -12.16 6.35 18.46
CA LEU A 275 -12.78 5.07 18.11
C LEU A 275 -12.24 3.92 18.97
N THR A 276 -10.95 3.94 19.27
CA THR A 276 -10.31 2.96 20.17
C THR A 276 -10.87 3.05 21.58
N ALA A 277 -10.98 4.26 22.13
CA ALA A 277 -11.56 4.50 23.45
C ALA A 277 -13.03 4.01 23.53
N LEU A 278 -13.84 4.30 22.51
CA LEU A 278 -15.23 3.87 22.42
C LEU A 278 -15.35 2.34 22.29
N THR A 279 -14.49 1.70 21.50
CA THR A 279 -14.42 0.24 21.35
C THR A 279 -14.17 -0.42 22.70
N LEU A 280 -13.16 0.06 23.44
CA LEU A 280 -12.84 -0.43 24.78
C LEU A 280 -13.98 -0.19 25.78
N ALA A 281 -14.65 0.97 25.71
CA ALA A 281 -15.77 1.29 26.59
C ALA A 281 -16.94 0.32 26.37
N ARG A 282 -17.25 0.01 25.10
CA ARG A 282 -18.28 -0.99 24.74
C ARG A 282 -17.88 -2.38 25.22
N GLY A 283 -16.60 -2.70 25.13
CA GLY A 283 -16.01 -3.95 25.64
C GLY A 283 -16.14 -4.19 27.14
N CYS A 284 -16.44 -3.15 27.94
CA CYS A 284 -16.77 -3.31 29.37
C CYS A 284 -18.13 -4.01 29.58
N GLY A 285 -18.96 -4.11 28.53
CA GLY A 285 -20.20 -4.85 28.50
C GLY A 285 -21.28 -4.29 29.43
N LYS A 286 -22.32 -5.10 29.68
CA LYS A 286 -23.51 -4.69 30.45
C LYS A 286 -23.21 -4.27 31.89
N ALA A 287 -22.10 -4.74 32.47
CA ALA A 287 -21.69 -4.33 33.81
C ALA A 287 -21.38 -2.82 33.91
N ALA A 288 -21.09 -2.16 32.78
CA ALA A 288 -20.83 -0.72 32.71
C ALA A 288 -22.10 0.12 32.47
N GLU A 289 -23.31 -0.46 32.48
CA GLU A 289 -24.56 0.24 32.14
C GLU A 289 -24.77 1.54 32.94
N THR A 290 -24.35 1.59 34.20
CA THR A 290 -24.43 2.80 35.03
C THR A 290 -23.63 3.97 34.45
N ALA A 291 -22.41 3.72 33.97
CA ALA A 291 -21.59 4.75 33.31
C ALA A 291 -22.27 5.20 32.01
N TRP A 292 -22.75 4.27 31.19
CA TRP A 292 -23.47 4.60 29.97
C TRP A 292 -24.71 5.46 30.21
N ARG A 293 -25.48 5.20 31.29
CA ARG A 293 -26.62 6.05 31.67
C ARG A 293 -26.22 7.45 32.12
N GLU A 294 -25.09 7.60 32.81
CA GLU A 294 -24.55 8.91 33.19
C GLU A 294 -24.14 9.73 31.95
N TRP A 295 -23.46 9.09 31.00
CA TRP A 295 -23.01 9.73 29.77
C TRP A 295 -24.13 10.04 28.78
N ALA A 296 -25.20 9.24 28.75
CA ALA A 296 -26.37 9.49 27.92
C ALA A 296 -27.08 10.81 28.23
N ALA A 297 -26.86 11.38 29.43
CA ALA A 297 -27.37 12.70 29.81
C ALA A 297 -26.56 13.88 29.24
N LYS A 298 -25.40 13.63 28.62
CA LYS A 298 -24.57 14.66 27.98
C LYS A 298 -24.97 14.86 26.52
N ASP A 299 -24.73 16.07 26.02
CA ASP A 299 -24.72 16.37 24.59
C ASP A 299 -23.45 15.80 23.92
N GLY A 300 -23.39 15.85 22.59
CA GLY A 300 -22.22 15.42 21.84
C GLY A 300 -21.96 13.92 21.98
N ILE A 301 -20.84 13.56 22.61
CA ILE A 301 -20.41 12.16 22.79
C ILE A 301 -21.43 11.29 23.55
N GLY A 302 -22.39 11.90 24.27
CA GLY A 302 -23.53 11.19 24.85
C GLY A 302 -24.39 10.45 23.81
N ALA A 303 -24.30 10.79 22.52
CA ALA A 303 -24.96 10.07 21.43
C ALA A 303 -24.53 8.59 21.36
N TYR A 304 -23.24 8.30 21.53
CA TYR A 304 -22.75 6.91 21.60
C TYR A 304 -23.36 6.15 22.77
N ALA A 305 -23.54 6.83 23.91
CA ALA A 305 -24.13 6.21 25.09
C ALA A 305 -25.62 5.91 24.92
N ARG A 306 -26.37 6.80 24.26
CA ARG A 306 -27.78 6.58 23.93
C ARG A 306 -27.96 5.46 22.92
N ILE A 307 -27.12 5.38 21.89
CA ILE A 307 -27.10 4.26 20.94
C ILE A 307 -26.81 2.94 21.66
N TRP A 308 -25.75 2.91 22.48
CA TRP A 308 -25.40 1.69 23.22
C TRP A 308 -26.54 1.22 24.14
N LEU A 309 -27.22 2.13 24.84
CA LEU A 309 -28.37 1.81 25.69
C LEU A 309 -29.57 1.30 24.87
N ALA A 310 -29.86 1.92 23.72
CA ALA A 310 -30.92 1.47 22.83
C ALA A 310 -30.67 0.02 22.34
N GLU A 311 -29.41 -0.31 22.00
CA GLU A 311 -29.00 -1.68 21.68
C GLU A 311 -29.23 -2.66 22.85
N GLN A 312 -29.00 -2.23 24.10
CA GLN A 312 -29.24 -3.09 25.28
C GLN A 312 -30.74 -3.33 25.54
N ASP A 313 -31.57 -2.38 25.12
CA ASP A 313 -33.02 -2.39 25.31
C ASP A 313 -33.77 -2.97 24.08
N ASP A 314 -33.06 -3.42 23.05
CA ASP A 314 -33.62 -3.88 21.76
C ASP A 314 -34.55 -2.83 21.13
N ALA A 315 -34.11 -1.57 21.19
CA ALA A 315 -34.84 -0.40 20.72
C ALA A 315 -34.07 0.31 19.59
N ASP A 316 -34.81 0.95 18.69
CA ASP A 316 -34.22 1.76 17.63
C ASP A 316 -33.59 3.04 18.24
N PRO A 317 -32.31 3.35 17.94
CA PRO A 317 -31.70 4.60 18.33
C PRO A 317 -32.41 5.81 17.70
N ALA A 318 -32.35 6.97 18.34
CA ALA A 318 -32.91 8.18 17.77
C ALA A 318 -32.12 8.64 16.53
N ASP A 319 -32.83 9.10 15.49
CA ASP A 319 -32.22 9.58 14.23
C ASP A 319 -31.14 10.64 14.48
N ALA A 320 -31.34 11.52 15.45
CA ALA A 320 -30.37 12.55 15.82
C ALA A 320 -29.05 11.97 16.39
N ASP A 321 -29.11 10.87 17.14
CA ASP A 321 -27.93 10.20 17.69
C ASP A 321 -27.18 9.43 16.59
N LEU A 322 -27.92 8.80 15.68
CA LEU A 322 -27.36 8.14 14.49
C LEU A 322 -26.66 9.16 13.58
N ALA A 323 -27.29 10.31 13.33
CA ALA A 323 -26.69 11.39 12.53
C ALA A 323 -25.41 11.92 13.18
N TRP A 324 -25.41 12.15 14.50
CA TRP A 324 -24.24 12.64 15.23
C TRP A 324 -23.05 11.67 15.15
N THR A 325 -23.28 10.38 15.43
CA THR A 325 -22.22 9.35 15.41
C THR A 325 -21.73 9.03 14.00
N THR A 326 -22.61 9.13 12.99
CA THR A 326 -22.23 9.03 11.58
C THR A 326 -21.32 10.20 11.19
N ALA A 327 -21.66 11.43 11.57
CA ALA A 327 -20.82 12.60 11.32
C ALA A 327 -19.44 12.48 11.99
N ASP A 328 -19.39 12.00 13.24
CA ASP A 328 -18.14 11.78 13.98
C ASP A 328 -17.26 10.71 13.27
N THR A 329 -17.85 9.58 12.87
CA THR A 329 -17.14 8.51 12.16
C THR A 329 -16.60 8.99 10.81
N LEU A 330 -17.39 9.73 10.03
CA LEU A 330 -16.95 10.29 8.75
C LEU A 330 -15.81 11.30 8.94
N ALA A 331 -15.85 12.11 9.99
CA ALA A 331 -14.77 13.04 10.31
C ALA A 331 -13.46 12.30 10.62
N VAL A 332 -13.51 11.20 11.40
CA VAL A 332 -12.34 10.36 11.69
C VAL A 332 -11.77 9.74 10.41
N VAL A 333 -12.62 9.22 9.54
CA VAL A 333 -12.20 8.62 8.25
C VAL A 333 -11.52 9.67 7.38
N LEU A 334 -12.04 10.90 7.33
CA LEU A 334 -11.46 12.00 6.56
C LEU A 334 -10.08 12.44 7.07
N ASP A 335 -9.90 12.46 8.38
CA ASP A 335 -8.62 12.84 8.97
C ASP A 335 -7.58 11.71 8.83
N THR A 336 -8.02 10.45 8.74
CA THR A 336 -7.14 9.28 8.59
C THR A 336 -6.71 9.05 7.13
N PHE A 337 -7.63 9.23 6.17
CA PHE A 337 -7.40 8.94 4.74
C PHE A 337 -7.64 10.16 3.84
N PRO A 338 -6.84 11.24 3.98
CA PRO A 338 -7.09 12.49 3.28
C PRO A 338 -7.04 12.37 1.75
N THR A 339 -6.33 11.38 1.21
CA THR A 339 -6.09 11.20 -0.24
C THR A 339 -7.12 10.31 -0.94
N GLY A 340 -7.74 9.35 -0.24
CA GLY A 340 -8.71 8.41 -0.81
C GLY A 340 -10.13 8.96 -0.97
N LEU A 341 -10.42 10.12 -0.37
CA LEU A 341 -11.79 10.62 -0.19
C LEU A 341 -12.15 11.78 -1.13
N ALA A 342 -11.25 12.17 -2.03
CA ALA A 342 -11.56 13.09 -3.12
C ALA A 342 -12.74 12.59 -3.98
N GLU A 343 -12.94 11.27 -4.05
CA GLU A 343 -14.02 10.60 -4.79
C GLU A 343 -15.23 10.24 -3.90
N LEU A 344 -15.12 10.34 -2.57
CA LEU A 344 -16.20 9.98 -1.63
C LEU A 344 -17.54 10.67 -1.96
N PRO A 345 -17.58 11.99 -2.27
CA PRO A 345 -18.82 12.64 -2.68
C PRO A 345 -19.44 12.09 -3.97
N ALA A 346 -18.62 11.59 -4.89
CA ALA A 346 -19.10 10.98 -6.14
C ALA A 346 -19.66 9.58 -5.87
N LEU A 347 -18.95 8.79 -5.06
CA LEU A 347 -19.30 7.43 -4.69
C LEU A 347 -20.59 7.38 -3.86
N LEU A 348 -20.70 8.23 -2.83
CA LEU A 348 -21.93 8.36 -2.03
C LEU A 348 -23.12 8.83 -2.87
N ARG A 349 -22.91 9.69 -3.86
CA ARG A 349 -23.97 10.15 -4.76
C ARG A 349 -24.40 9.07 -5.77
N GLU A 350 -23.49 8.19 -6.17
CA GLU A 350 -23.82 7.01 -6.97
C GLU A 350 -24.67 6.01 -6.17
N GLN A 351 -24.29 5.77 -4.90
CA GLN A 351 -24.98 4.83 -4.04
C GLN A 351 -26.32 5.35 -3.50
N LEU A 352 -26.37 6.59 -3.00
CA LEU A 352 -27.54 7.15 -2.30
C LEU A 352 -28.48 7.93 -3.23
N GLY A 353 -27.98 8.42 -4.37
CA GLY A 353 -28.81 9.15 -5.33
C GLY A 353 -29.57 10.34 -4.73
N ALA A 354 -30.90 10.26 -4.71
CA ALA A 354 -31.78 11.31 -4.18
C ALA A 354 -31.82 11.36 -2.63
N GLU A 355 -31.40 10.29 -1.95
CA GLU A 355 -31.35 10.23 -0.49
C GLU A 355 -30.18 11.05 0.08
N LEU A 356 -29.24 11.48 -0.77
CA LEU A 356 -28.11 12.32 -0.35
C LEU A 356 -28.58 13.66 0.24
N ASP A 357 -29.65 14.26 -0.29
CA ASP A 357 -30.17 15.53 0.23
C ASP A 357 -30.75 15.37 1.64
N ASP A 358 -31.39 14.24 1.92
CA ASP A 358 -31.90 13.90 3.25
C ASP A 358 -30.74 13.66 4.23
N VAL A 359 -29.67 12.98 3.78
CA VAL A 359 -28.45 12.78 4.57
C VAL A 359 -27.74 14.10 4.88
N LEU A 360 -27.66 15.02 3.91
CA LEU A 360 -27.07 16.35 4.14
C LEU A 360 -27.87 17.15 5.16
N ALA A 361 -29.21 17.14 5.06
CA ALA A 361 -30.07 17.80 6.04
C ALA A 361 -29.89 17.22 7.45
N GLN A 362 -29.81 15.89 7.57
CA GLN A 362 -29.55 15.23 8.86
C GLN A 362 -28.17 15.57 9.43
N LEU A 363 -27.14 15.68 8.59
CA LEU A 363 -25.80 16.09 9.01
C LEU A 363 -25.80 17.54 9.53
N GLU A 364 -26.47 18.46 8.85
CA GLU A 364 -26.63 19.85 9.29
C GLU A 364 -27.36 19.94 10.63
N ASP A 365 -28.44 19.17 10.79
CA ASP A 365 -29.25 19.14 12.01
C ASP A 365 -28.59 18.37 13.18
N SER A 366 -27.49 17.63 12.93
CA SER A 366 -26.81 16.83 13.96
C SER A 366 -26.15 17.67 15.06
N ALA A 367 -25.90 18.96 14.83
CA ALA A 367 -25.09 19.81 15.70
C ALA A 367 -23.65 19.29 15.95
N HIS A 368 -23.15 18.35 15.14
CA HIS A 368 -21.79 17.84 15.23
C HIS A 368 -20.77 18.91 14.80
N PRO A 369 -19.62 19.10 15.51
CA PRO A 369 -18.64 20.13 15.16
C PRO A 369 -18.04 20.01 13.75
N ALA A 370 -17.95 18.78 13.23
CA ALA A 370 -17.46 18.51 11.87
C ALA A 370 -18.54 18.64 10.78
N ALA A 371 -19.82 18.80 11.14
CA ALA A 371 -20.92 18.83 10.16
C ALA A 371 -20.72 19.87 9.04
N PRO A 372 -20.30 21.13 9.31
CA PRO A 372 -20.10 22.10 8.23
C PRO A 372 -19.03 21.67 7.21
N ARG A 373 -17.93 21.09 7.69
CA ARG A 373 -16.84 20.58 6.85
C ARG A 373 -17.31 19.39 6.00
N LEU A 374 -18.11 18.50 6.58
CA LEU A 374 -18.67 17.33 5.89
C LEU A 374 -19.66 17.75 4.79
N THR A 375 -20.56 18.67 5.10
CA THR A 375 -21.52 19.23 4.14
C THR A 375 -20.78 19.87 2.97
N GLU A 376 -19.81 20.75 3.23
CA GLU A 376 -19.01 21.39 2.18
C GLU A 376 -18.30 20.38 1.28
N LEU A 377 -17.72 19.33 1.86
CA LEU A 377 -17.08 18.25 1.12
C LEU A 377 -18.07 17.52 0.20
N LEU A 378 -19.23 17.12 0.71
CA LEU A 378 -20.24 16.36 -0.03
C LEU A 378 -20.94 17.20 -1.11
N GLU A 379 -21.10 18.50 -0.86
CA GLU A 379 -21.60 19.49 -1.81
C GLU A 379 -20.59 19.80 -2.93
N SER A 380 -19.30 19.90 -2.61
CA SER A 380 -18.23 20.17 -3.59
C SER A 380 -18.12 19.10 -4.68
N GLY A 381 -18.61 17.88 -4.43
CA GLY A 381 -18.74 16.81 -5.42
C GLY A 381 -19.77 17.05 -6.54
N SER A 382 -20.66 18.03 -6.37
CA SER A 382 -21.71 18.38 -7.35
C SER A 382 -21.12 18.94 -8.66
N GLY A 383 -19.96 19.61 -8.60
CA GLY A 383 -19.27 20.14 -9.79
C GLY A 383 -18.38 19.13 -10.55
N ARG A 384 -18.15 17.94 -9.98
CA ARG A 384 -17.16 16.98 -10.50
C ARG A 384 -17.75 16.02 -11.57
N ARG A 385 -19.07 15.77 -11.55
CA ARG A 385 -19.75 14.93 -12.55
C ARG A 385 -19.65 15.49 -13.98
N ASP A 386 -19.72 16.81 -14.15
CA ASP A 386 -19.52 17.45 -15.47
C ASP A 386 -18.06 17.39 -15.94
N ARG A 387 -17.09 17.26 -15.02
CA ARG A 387 -15.65 17.19 -15.32
C ARG A 387 -15.17 15.78 -15.68
N VAL A 388 -15.76 14.72 -15.12
CA VAL A 388 -15.50 13.31 -15.51
C VAL A 388 -16.02 13.02 -16.93
N GLN A 389 -17.02 13.77 -17.38
CA GLN A 389 -17.48 13.78 -18.78
C GLN A 389 -16.90 14.97 -19.57
N ALA A 390 -15.61 15.25 -19.38
CA ALA A 390 -14.89 16.25 -20.16
C ALA A 390 -13.64 15.67 -20.85
N ASP A 391 -13.30 16.25 -21.99
CA ASP A 391 -12.00 16.07 -22.61
C ASP A 391 -11.10 17.24 -22.23
N TYR A 392 -9.87 16.94 -21.84
CA TYR A 392 -8.83 17.94 -21.67
C TYR A 392 -8.08 18.13 -22.98
N GLN A 393 -7.87 19.40 -23.33
CA GLN A 393 -6.83 19.79 -24.28
C GLN A 393 -5.59 20.15 -23.47
N VAL A 394 -4.56 19.32 -23.56
CA VAL A 394 -3.27 19.55 -22.90
C VAL A 394 -2.18 19.86 -23.92
N LYS A 395 -1.20 20.65 -23.52
CA LYS A 395 0.05 20.84 -24.25
C LYS A 395 1.17 20.14 -23.49
N VAL A 396 1.80 19.15 -24.11
CA VAL A 396 3.02 18.49 -23.63
C VAL A 396 4.21 19.18 -24.28
N GLN A 397 5.02 19.88 -23.49
CA GLN A 397 6.18 20.64 -23.93
C GLN A 397 7.45 20.00 -23.36
N LEU A 398 8.36 19.55 -24.23
CA LEU A 398 9.69 19.14 -23.81
C LEU A 398 10.49 20.40 -23.42
N LEU A 399 11.04 20.40 -22.20
CA LEU A 399 11.86 21.48 -21.66
C LEU A 399 13.32 21.31 -22.11
N GLY A 400 14.14 22.36 -21.96
CA GLY A 400 15.55 22.37 -22.42
C GLY A 400 15.74 22.43 -23.95
N VAL A 401 14.82 21.88 -24.74
CA VAL A 401 14.95 21.81 -26.21
C VAL A 401 14.43 23.07 -26.90
N SER A 402 15.31 23.74 -27.63
CA SER A 402 14.97 24.92 -28.43
C SER A 402 15.53 24.84 -29.86
N LYS A 403 15.02 25.72 -30.72
CA LYS A 403 15.43 25.86 -32.13
C LYS A 403 15.40 24.53 -32.92
N PRO A 404 14.19 24.04 -33.26
CA PRO A 404 12.87 24.50 -32.81
C PRO A 404 12.46 23.89 -31.45
N PRO A 405 11.50 24.49 -30.72
CA PRO A 405 10.94 23.85 -29.54
C PRO A 405 10.13 22.61 -29.94
N VAL A 406 10.16 21.59 -29.07
CA VAL A 406 9.43 20.33 -29.26
C VAL A 406 8.20 20.29 -28.38
N TRP A 407 7.01 20.15 -28.97
CA TRP A 407 5.77 19.99 -28.20
C TRP A 407 4.68 19.28 -28.99
N ARG A 408 3.70 18.73 -28.25
CA ARG A 408 2.49 18.10 -28.77
C ARG A 408 1.27 18.66 -28.05
N ARG A 409 0.17 18.84 -28.76
CA ARG A 409 -1.12 19.24 -28.20
C ARG A 409 -2.09 18.10 -28.38
N LEU A 410 -2.54 17.55 -27.26
CA LEU A 410 -3.32 16.34 -27.19
C LEU A 410 -4.70 16.67 -26.63
N ARG A 411 -5.72 16.04 -27.19
CA ARG A 411 -7.06 15.97 -26.62
C ARG A 411 -7.24 14.57 -26.06
N LEU A 412 -7.59 14.45 -24.79
CA LEU A 412 -7.73 13.17 -24.11
C LEU A 412 -8.74 13.29 -22.97
N SER A 413 -9.21 12.16 -22.43
CA SER A 413 -10.18 12.18 -21.33
C SER A 413 -9.56 12.84 -20.09
N ALA A 414 -10.31 13.72 -19.42
CA ALA A 414 -9.94 14.25 -18.10
C ALA A 414 -9.77 13.13 -17.05
N ASP A 415 -10.40 11.99 -17.29
CA ASP A 415 -10.41 10.80 -16.43
C ASP A 415 -9.26 9.83 -16.73
N ILE A 416 -8.36 10.16 -17.68
CA ILE A 416 -7.20 9.33 -17.99
C ILE A 416 -6.35 9.15 -16.73
N ARG A 417 -5.92 7.91 -16.47
CA ARG A 417 -4.97 7.61 -15.40
C ARG A 417 -3.55 7.97 -15.81
N LEU A 418 -2.69 8.24 -14.84
CA LEU A 418 -1.32 8.67 -15.12
C LEU A 418 -0.48 7.58 -15.82
N ASP A 419 -0.68 6.30 -15.49
CA ASP A 419 -0.07 5.17 -16.24
C ASP A 419 -0.43 5.20 -17.73
N ARG A 420 -1.69 5.53 -18.04
CA ARG A 420 -2.17 5.65 -19.43
C ARG A 420 -1.77 6.97 -20.08
N LEU A 421 -1.58 8.02 -19.29
CA LEU A 421 -1.04 9.28 -19.79
C LEU A 421 0.42 9.10 -20.21
N HIS A 422 1.19 8.31 -19.47
CA HIS A 422 2.55 7.92 -19.85
C HIS A 422 2.55 7.25 -21.24
N ASP A 423 1.74 6.22 -21.46
CA ASP A 423 1.60 5.55 -22.77
C ASP A 423 1.34 6.57 -23.91
N VAL A 424 0.47 7.55 -23.64
CA VAL A 424 0.10 8.62 -24.58
C VAL A 424 1.27 9.57 -24.86
N VAL A 425 2.04 9.94 -23.84
CA VAL A 425 3.23 10.79 -24.00
C VAL A 425 4.31 10.06 -24.80
N GLN A 426 4.60 8.79 -24.47
CA GLN A 426 5.54 7.94 -25.19
C GLN A 426 5.20 7.86 -26.68
N ALA A 427 3.95 7.51 -27.01
CA ALA A 427 3.47 7.45 -28.39
C ALA A 427 3.54 8.81 -29.10
N ALA A 428 3.22 9.91 -28.39
CA ALA A 428 3.25 11.25 -28.95
C ALA A 428 4.66 11.78 -29.23
N MET A 429 5.64 11.32 -28.45
CA MET A 429 7.06 11.64 -28.67
C MET A 429 7.73 10.66 -29.64
N GLY A 430 7.24 9.42 -29.75
CA GLY A 430 7.86 8.39 -30.57
C GLY A 430 9.00 7.66 -29.86
N TRP A 431 8.85 7.50 -28.55
CA TRP A 431 9.78 6.77 -27.69
C TRP A 431 9.29 5.36 -27.41
N ASP A 432 10.19 4.53 -26.90
CA ASP A 432 10.02 3.07 -26.84
C ASP A 432 9.72 2.57 -25.42
N ASP A 433 9.52 3.47 -24.45
CA ASP A 433 9.26 3.13 -23.04
C ASP A 433 10.34 2.19 -22.47
N SER A 434 11.61 2.54 -22.68
CA SER A 434 12.77 1.73 -22.28
C SER A 434 13.33 2.10 -20.91
N HIS A 435 12.87 3.21 -20.34
CA HIS A 435 13.43 3.81 -19.13
C HIS A 435 12.36 4.18 -18.09
N LEU A 436 12.79 4.47 -16.87
CA LEU A 436 11.88 4.90 -15.79
C LEU A 436 11.32 6.31 -16.05
N HIS A 437 10.15 6.56 -15.48
CA HIS A 437 9.50 7.87 -15.47
C HIS A 437 8.88 8.22 -14.12
N VAL A 438 8.57 9.51 -13.97
CA VAL A 438 7.80 10.03 -12.83
C VAL A 438 7.01 11.27 -13.26
N PHE A 439 5.81 11.43 -12.70
CA PHE A 439 5.04 12.66 -12.76
C PHE A 439 5.17 13.44 -11.46
N SER A 440 5.17 14.77 -11.50
CA SER A 440 5.17 15.61 -10.30
C SER A 440 4.19 16.77 -10.41
N ASP A 441 3.40 17.00 -9.37
CA ASP A 441 2.56 18.19 -9.21
C ASP A 441 3.25 19.32 -8.41
N GLY A 442 4.52 19.12 -8.06
CA GLY A 442 5.32 20.03 -7.25
C GLY A 442 5.30 19.74 -5.74
N GLU A 443 4.33 18.97 -5.25
CA GLU A 443 4.28 18.50 -3.86
C GLU A 443 4.52 16.99 -3.75
N ARG A 444 4.07 16.23 -4.75
CA ARG A 444 4.07 14.77 -4.78
C ARG A 444 4.65 14.26 -6.09
N GLU A 445 5.16 13.03 -6.03
CA GLU A 445 5.71 12.30 -7.17
C GLU A 445 4.92 11.01 -7.39
N TYR A 446 4.53 10.76 -8.64
CA TYR A 446 3.70 9.65 -9.05
C TYR A 446 4.44 8.82 -10.09
N GLY A 447 4.57 7.52 -9.89
CA GLY A 447 5.26 6.65 -10.83
C GLY A 447 4.97 5.19 -10.56
N PHE A 448 5.71 4.31 -11.21
CA PHE A 448 5.59 2.88 -10.96
C PHE A 448 5.86 2.58 -9.47
N PRO A 449 5.03 1.76 -8.81
CA PRO A 449 5.19 1.45 -7.39
C PRO A 449 6.50 0.69 -7.16
N ASP A 450 7.50 1.42 -6.65
CA ASP A 450 8.79 0.91 -6.23
C ASP A 450 9.04 1.33 -4.77
N PRO A 451 9.21 0.37 -3.84
CA PRO A 451 9.42 0.66 -2.41
C PRO A 451 10.65 1.51 -2.10
N GLU A 452 11.65 1.57 -2.99
CA GLU A 452 12.87 2.36 -2.78
C GLU A 452 12.73 3.82 -3.23
N LEU A 453 11.76 4.12 -4.12
CA LEU A 453 11.57 5.46 -4.69
C LEU A 453 10.51 6.28 -3.94
N GLY A 454 9.60 5.64 -3.20
CA GLY A 454 8.59 6.33 -2.39
C GLY A 454 7.53 7.10 -3.21
N HIS A 455 7.42 6.83 -4.50
CA HIS A 455 6.40 7.44 -5.37
C HIS A 455 5.01 6.91 -5.05
N PHE A 456 4.00 7.76 -5.21
CA PHE A 456 2.61 7.33 -5.23
C PHE A 456 2.32 6.51 -6.49
N ASP A 457 1.50 5.45 -6.37
CA ASP A 457 1.16 4.57 -7.49
C ASP A 457 0.33 5.33 -8.54
N GLU A 458 0.95 5.59 -9.69
CA GLU A 458 0.33 6.31 -10.81
C GLU A 458 -0.93 5.64 -11.37
N ARG A 459 -1.10 4.32 -11.13
CA ARG A 459 -2.27 3.56 -11.58
C ARG A 459 -3.54 3.92 -10.80
N ASN A 460 -3.38 4.60 -9.67
CA ASN A 460 -4.49 5.04 -8.81
C ASN A 460 -4.82 6.52 -8.95
N VAL A 461 -4.09 7.25 -9.82
CA VAL A 461 -4.23 8.70 -9.97
C VAL A 461 -4.67 9.07 -11.38
N ARG A 462 -5.61 10.01 -11.47
CA ARG A 462 -6.16 10.52 -12.73
C ARG A 462 -5.68 11.93 -13.01
N LEU A 463 -5.60 12.30 -14.27
CA LEU A 463 -5.13 13.63 -14.68
C LEU A 463 -5.97 14.75 -14.04
N SER A 464 -7.29 14.62 -14.01
CA SER A 464 -8.20 15.59 -13.37
C SER A 464 -8.08 15.70 -11.85
N GLN A 465 -7.35 14.79 -11.19
CA GLN A 465 -7.05 14.89 -9.76
C GLN A 465 -5.81 15.75 -9.48
N VAL A 466 -4.88 15.85 -10.43
CA VAL A 466 -3.60 16.57 -10.28
C VAL A 466 -3.56 17.91 -11.01
N ILE A 467 -4.31 18.07 -12.10
CA ILE A 467 -4.55 19.36 -12.75
C ILE A 467 -6.04 19.48 -13.10
N SER A 468 -6.68 20.56 -12.69
CA SER A 468 -8.14 20.72 -12.80
C SER A 468 -8.56 22.06 -13.43
N ASP A 469 -7.72 23.09 -13.33
CA ASP A 469 -8.00 24.43 -13.83
C ASP A 469 -7.08 24.82 -14.99
N VAL A 470 -7.63 25.60 -15.93
CA VAL A 470 -6.90 26.02 -17.13
C VAL A 470 -5.68 26.86 -16.72
N GLY A 471 -4.50 26.43 -17.19
CA GLY A 471 -3.21 27.02 -16.85
C GLY A 471 -2.40 26.22 -15.83
N GLU A 472 -3.02 25.30 -15.10
CA GLU A 472 -2.30 24.35 -14.25
C GLU A 472 -1.46 23.39 -15.09
N HIS A 473 -0.40 22.86 -14.47
CA HIS A 473 0.54 21.97 -15.14
C HIS A 473 1.03 20.86 -14.22
N LEU A 474 1.39 19.76 -14.86
CA LEU A 474 2.03 18.59 -14.28
C LEU A 474 3.39 18.40 -14.96
N GLU A 475 4.44 18.18 -14.18
CA GLU A 475 5.76 17.85 -14.72
C GLU A 475 5.84 16.33 -14.95
N TYR A 476 6.56 15.92 -16.00
CA TYR A 476 6.79 14.53 -16.37
C TYR A 476 8.25 14.36 -16.78
N THR A 477 8.99 13.56 -16.02
CA THR A 477 10.39 13.24 -16.29
C THR A 477 10.48 11.82 -16.79
N TYR A 478 11.14 11.62 -17.94
CA TYR A 478 11.39 10.32 -18.55
C TYR A 478 12.90 10.11 -18.72
N ASP A 479 13.35 8.89 -18.45
CA ASP A 479 14.75 8.50 -18.41
C ASP A 479 15.54 9.28 -17.34
N PHE A 480 15.75 8.69 -16.17
CA PHE A 480 16.52 9.32 -15.08
C PHE A 480 18.02 9.44 -15.37
N GLY A 481 18.51 8.87 -16.48
CA GLY A 481 19.86 9.09 -16.99
C GLY A 481 19.94 10.37 -17.83
N ASP A 482 19.10 10.47 -18.86
CA ASP A 482 19.08 11.61 -19.81
C ASP A 482 18.25 12.82 -19.31
N ASP A 483 17.40 12.61 -18.31
CA ASP A 483 16.59 13.59 -17.58
C ASP A 483 15.65 14.41 -18.49
N TRP A 484 14.81 13.73 -19.28
CA TRP A 484 13.88 14.39 -20.20
C TRP A 484 12.67 14.98 -19.47
N GLU A 485 12.77 16.25 -19.11
CA GLU A 485 11.69 16.99 -18.45
C GLU A 485 10.63 17.51 -19.42
N HIS A 486 9.35 17.26 -19.10
CA HIS A 486 8.20 17.74 -19.84
C HIS A 486 7.23 18.47 -18.94
N ARG A 487 6.69 19.58 -19.44
CA ARG A 487 5.55 20.25 -18.83
C ARG A 487 4.27 19.93 -19.58
N ILE A 488 3.29 19.35 -18.87
CA ILE A 488 1.94 19.06 -19.37
C ILE A 488 1.00 20.14 -18.84
N THR A 489 0.62 21.09 -19.69
CA THR A 489 -0.25 22.22 -19.29
C THR A 489 -1.69 22.00 -19.77
N LEU A 490 -2.67 22.17 -18.88
CA LEU A 490 -4.10 22.18 -19.24
C LEU A 490 -4.45 23.50 -19.95
N GLU A 491 -4.75 23.44 -21.25
CA GLU A 491 -5.10 24.63 -22.03
C GLU A 491 -6.61 24.86 -22.11
N LYS A 492 -7.42 23.79 -22.17
CA LYS A 492 -8.89 23.88 -22.25
C LYS A 492 -9.57 22.64 -21.66
N VAL A 493 -10.73 22.87 -21.04
CA VAL A 493 -11.71 21.82 -20.70
C VAL A 493 -12.82 21.86 -21.75
N LEU A 494 -13.07 20.73 -22.40
CA LEU A 494 -14.03 20.58 -23.51
C LEU A 494 -15.12 19.58 -23.10
N PRO A 495 -16.36 19.71 -23.62
CA PRO A 495 -17.38 18.67 -23.44
C PRO A 495 -16.87 17.31 -23.95
N ALA A 496 -17.14 16.23 -23.22
CA ALA A 496 -16.75 14.89 -23.66
C ALA A 496 -17.29 14.60 -25.06
N SER A 497 -16.40 14.13 -25.94
CA SER A 497 -16.84 13.56 -27.20
C SER A 497 -17.35 12.14 -26.97
N LEU A 498 -18.60 11.87 -27.33
CA LEU A 498 -19.16 10.50 -27.34
C LEU A 498 -18.41 9.53 -28.28
N SER A 499 -17.42 10.02 -29.06
CA SER A 499 -16.78 9.29 -30.16
C SER A 499 -15.31 8.91 -29.99
N SER A 500 -14.62 9.25 -28.89
CA SER A 500 -13.23 8.81 -28.72
C SER A 500 -12.82 8.64 -27.25
N THR A 501 -12.65 7.40 -26.82
CA THR A 501 -11.95 7.03 -25.57
C THR A 501 -10.42 7.11 -25.70
N ARG A 502 -9.90 7.55 -26.86
CA ARG A 502 -8.46 7.61 -27.19
C ARG A 502 -7.96 9.04 -27.28
N ALA A 503 -6.68 9.23 -26.94
CA ALA A 503 -6.01 10.50 -27.11
C ALA A 503 -5.85 10.87 -28.60
N PHE A 504 -5.97 12.15 -28.92
CA PHE A 504 -5.86 12.66 -30.29
C PHE A 504 -4.98 13.91 -30.34
N CYS A 505 -3.95 13.87 -31.16
CA CYS A 505 -3.06 14.99 -31.42
C CYS A 505 -3.69 15.98 -32.39
N THR A 506 -3.85 17.22 -31.92
CA THR A 506 -4.44 18.34 -32.66
C THR A 506 -3.38 19.31 -33.20
N GLY A 507 -2.13 19.18 -32.78
CA GLY A 507 -1.03 20.00 -33.26
C GLY A 507 0.28 19.74 -32.51
N GLY A 508 1.37 20.30 -33.01
CA GLY A 508 2.70 20.09 -32.46
C GLY A 508 3.76 20.86 -33.24
N LYS A 509 5.00 20.76 -32.80
CA LYS A 509 6.17 21.31 -33.48
C LYS A 509 7.42 20.53 -33.09
N GLY A 510 8.39 20.46 -34.01
CA GLY A 510 9.72 19.93 -33.77
C GLY A 510 9.76 18.40 -33.73
N ALA A 511 10.86 17.86 -34.29
CA ALA A 511 11.19 16.45 -34.19
C ALA A 511 11.58 16.12 -32.75
N CYS A 512 11.06 15.01 -32.23
CA CYS A 512 11.44 14.55 -30.90
C CYS A 512 12.87 13.99 -30.91
N PRO A 513 13.61 14.14 -29.80
CA PRO A 513 14.92 13.52 -29.66
C PRO A 513 14.83 12.00 -29.84
N PRO A 514 15.81 11.35 -30.50
CA PRO A 514 15.96 9.91 -30.43
C PRO A 514 16.22 9.44 -28.98
N GLU A 515 15.86 8.20 -28.68
CA GLU A 515 16.24 7.54 -27.42
C GLU A 515 17.76 7.55 -27.22
N ASP A 516 18.20 7.60 -25.97
CA ASP A 516 19.61 7.51 -25.55
C ASP A 516 20.56 8.55 -26.19
N CYS A 517 20.05 9.72 -26.61
CA CYS A 517 20.87 10.72 -27.28
C CYS A 517 21.66 11.64 -26.33
N GLY A 518 21.52 11.46 -25.00
CA GLY A 518 22.28 12.19 -23.98
C GLY A 518 21.59 13.48 -23.50
N GLY A 519 20.28 13.45 -23.32
CA GLY A 519 19.50 14.58 -22.81
C GLY A 519 19.47 15.79 -23.76
N ASP A 520 19.01 16.93 -23.25
CA ASP A 520 18.80 18.16 -24.03
C ASP A 520 20.10 18.67 -24.70
N TRP A 521 21.23 18.58 -24.00
CA TRP A 521 22.56 18.89 -24.51
C TRP A 521 23.00 17.93 -25.61
N GLY A 522 22.78 16.63 -25.42
CA GLY A 522 23.08 15.60 -26.40
C GLY A 522 22.30 15.81 -27.70
N TYR A 523 21.00 16.11 -27.60
CA TYR A 523 20.19 16.43 -28.77
C TYR A 523 20.60 17.73 -29.46
N ALA A 524 20.98 18.76 -28.70
CA ALA A 524 21.51 20.00 -29.27
C ALA A 524 22.82 19.76 -30.03
N ARG A 525 23.72 18.94 -29.48
CA ARG A 525 24.95 18.51 -30.13
C ARG A 525 24.67 17.70 -31.39
N LEU A 526 23.78 16.72 -31.33
CA LEU A 526 23.36 15.90 -32.47
C LEU A 526 22.91 16.78 -33.64
N LYS A 527 22.02 17.75 -33.38
CA LYS A 527 21.54 18.70 -34.41
C LYS A 527 22.67 19.50 -35.03
N ALA A 528 23.63 19.94 -34.22
CA ALA A 528 24.78 20.73 -34.70
C ALA A 528 25.74 19.88 -35.53
N THR A 529 26.06 18.67 -35.06
CA THR A 529 26.97 17.74 -35.74
C THR A 529 26.38 17.25 -37.07
N LEU A 530 25.09 16.93 -37.13
CA LEU A 530 24.45 16.54 -38.40
C LEU A 530 24.36 17.68 -39.42
N ALA A 531 24.37 18.94 -38.97
CA ALA A 531 24.39 20.11 -39.84
C ALA A 531 25.80 20.46 -40.35
N ASP A 532 26.86 19.87 -39.79
CA ASP A 532 28.26 20.11 -40.15
C ASP A 532 28.93 18.83 -40.68
N PRO A 533 29.00 18.63 -42.01
CA PRO A 533 29.63 17.45 -42.62
C PRO A 533 31.11 17.27 -42.28
N GLU A 534 31.80 18.32 -41.80
CA GLU A 534 33.22 18.28 -41.43
C GLU A 534 33.42 17.96 -39.93
N ALA A 535 32.36 17.82 -39.15
CA ALA A 535 32.45 17.47 -37.75
C ALA A 535 32.99 16.03 -37.57
N GLU A 536 33.87 15.84 -36.60
CA GLU A 536 34.59 14.58 -36.36
C GLU A 536 33.63 13.38 -36.16
N GLU A 537 32.49 13.61 -35.51
CA GLU A 537 31.48 12.58 -35.19
C GLU A 537 30.33 12.52 -36.22
N HIS A 538 30.41 13.26 -37.33
CA HIS A 538 29.31 13.34 -38.30
C HIS A 538 28.96 11.97 -38.90
N ALA A 539 29.98 11.22 -39.34
CA ALA A 539 29.78 9.90 -39.94
C ALA A 539 29.20 8.89 -38.93
N ASP A 540 29.68 8.91 -37.69
CA ASP A 540 29.25 8.00 -36.63
C ASP A 540 27.76 8.24 -36.26
N LEU A 541 27.33 9.51 -36.20
CA LEU A 541 25.93 9.83 -35.94
C LEU A 541 24.98 9.47 -37.08
N LEU A 542 25.43 9.59 -38.34
CA LEU A 542 24.64 9.12 -39.49
C LEU A 542 24.44 7.60 -39.43
N GLU A 543 25.50 6.85 -39.12
CA GLU A 543 25.41 5.40 -38.95
C GLU A 543 24.46 5.03 -37.81
N TRP A 544 24.58 5.69 -36.66
CA TRP A 544 23.73 5.43 -35.49
C TRP A 544 22.24 5.68 -35.77
N LEU A 545 21.91 6.76 -36.48
CA LEU A 545 20.53 7.09 -36.86
C LEU A 545 20.02 6.33 -38.10
N GLY A 546 20.89 5.58 -38.78
CA GLY A 546 20.57 4.90 -40.02
C GLY A 546 20.28 5.84 -41.19
N LEU A 547 20.86 7.04 -41.19
CA LEU A 547 20.68 8.08 -42.22
C LEU A 547 21.80 8.02 -43.27
N THR A 548 21.51 8.36 -44.52
CA THR A 548 22.56 8.42 -45.56
C THR A 548 23.18 9.81 -45.72
N SER A 549 22.50 10.86 -45.25
CA SER A 549 23.03 12.22 -45.13
C SER A 549 22.38 13.00 -43.99
N GLY A 550 23.05 14.05 -43.51
CA GLY A 550 22.51 14.92 -42.47
C GLY A 550 21.25 15.69 -42.90
N ASP A 551 21.07 15.90 -44.20
CA ASP A 551 19.88 16.57 -44.77
C ASP A 551 18.58 15.75 -44.59
N GLU A 552 18.69 14.44 -44.32
CA GLU A 552 17.52 13.60 -44.00
C GLU A 552 16.96 13.88 -42.60
N PHE A 553 17.76 14.50 -41.71
CA PHE A 553 17.33 14.88 -40.38
C PHE A 553 16.71 16.29 -40.38
N ASP A 554 15.38 16.37 -40.40
CA ASP A 554 14.67 17.63 -40.22
C ASP A 554 14.24 17.84 -38.76
N ALA A 555 14.99 18.66 -38.02
CA ALA A 555 14.68 19.04 -36.64
C ALA A 555 13.31 19.74 -36.48
N GLY A 556 12.77 20.30 -37.57
CA GLY A 556 11.45 20.94 -37.64
C GLY A 556 10.30 19.98 -37.88
N LEU A 557 10.60 18.72 -38.23
CA LEU A 557 9.61 17.76 -38.67
C LEU A 557 8.55 17.50 -37.59
N PHE A 558 7.29 17.69 -37.96
CA PHE A 558 6.16 17.30 -37.14
C PHE A 558 4.99 16.91 -38.05
N SER A 559 4.37 15.77 -37.77
CA SER A 559 3.14 15.32 -38.43
C SER A 559 2.13 14.86 -37.38
N ALA A 560 1.00 15.57 -37.30
CA ALA A 560 -0.10 15.16 -36.43
C ALA A 560 -0.69 13.81 -36.87
N GLU A 561 -0.71 13.51 -38.17
CA GLU A 561 -1.17 12.21 -38.68
C GLU A 561 -0.29 11.05 -38.23
N GLU A 562 1.04 11.24 -38.23
CA GLU A 562 1.98 10.21 -37.77
C GLU A 562 1.84 9.97 -36.26
N VAL A 563 1.74 11.04 -35.47
CA VAL A 563 1.49 10.95 -34.03
C VAL A 563 0.16 10.24 -33.76
N ASN A 564 -0.91 10.61 -34.47
CA ASN A 564 -2.21 9.96 -34.31
C ASN A 564 -2.18 8.47 -34.69
N ARG A 565 -1.37 8.07 -35.69
CA ARG A 565 -1.18 6.65 -36.03
C ARG A 565 -0.55 5.85 -34.89
N ARG A 566 0.38 6.46 -34.14
CA ARG A 566 1.00 5.84 -32.96
C ARG A 566 0.05 5.77 -31.78
N LEU A 567 -0.82 6.78 -31.62
CA LEU A 567 -1.85 6.82 -30.58
C LEU A 567 -2.99 5.81 -30.78
N GLY A 568 -3.13 5.23 -31.97
CA GLY A 568 -4.12 4.21 -32.32
C GLY A 568 -5.35 4.79 -32.97
#